data_AF-A0A4U1CC03-F1
#
_entry.id   AF-A0A4U1CC03-F1
#
_cell.length_a   1.000
_cell.length_b   1.000
_cell.length_c   1.000
_cell.angle_alpha   90.00
_cell.angle_beta   90.00
_cell.angle_gamma   90.00
#
_symmetry.space_group_name_H-M   'P 1'
#
loop_
_entity.id
_entity.type
_entity.pdbx_description
1 polymer ?
#
loop_
_entity_poly.entity_id
_entity_poly.type
_entity_poly.pdbx_seq_one_letter_code
_entity_poly.pdbx_strand_id
1 'polypeptide(L)'
;MKDKLEGFVKDNKKQFEVNGPSDKLWAKIETELDKREKPKKSFKPYQWMSIAAMLVISVGVYFTYNYRQANNIDVADINPVFGQQEVKFVNQIEQKKDSLDFYAAANPDLHKRFTEDLKNLDEEYERLKAQLPQSPNQLFTVKAMVKNREMQLQVLKQQLMIINQVNQYKKEESSI
;
A
#
# COMPACT_ATOMS: atom_id res chain seq x y z
N MET A 1 18.66 -54.20 -78.46
CA MET A 1 19.06 -53.33 -77.32
C MET A 1 18.93 -53.98 -75.94
N LYS A 2 18.36 -55.19 -75.80
CA LYS A 2 18.30 -55.92 -74.51
C LYS A 2 19.69 -56.42 -74.04
N ASP A 3 20.55 -56.86 -74.96
CA ASP A 3 21.81 -57.55 -74.60
C ASP A 3 22.88 -56.66 -73.93
N LYS A 4 22.91 -55.35 -74.20
CA LYS A 4 23.91 -54.45 -73.60
C LYS A 4 23.66 -54.20 -72.11
N LEU A 5 22.40 -54.09 -71.73
CA LEU A 5 21.99 -53.84 -70.35
C LEU A 5 22.11 -55.13 -69.52
N GLU A 6 21.76 -56.27 -70.13
CA GLU A 6 21.92 -57.58 -69.51
C GLU A 6 23.42 -57.90 -69.25
N GLY A 7 24.30 -57.62 -70.22
CA GLY A 7 25.75 -57.73 -70.03
C GLY A 7 26.26 -56.82 -68.91
N PHE A 8 25.88 -55.54 -68.92
CA PHE A 8 26.30 -54.59 -67.89
C PHE A 8 25.85 -54.99 -66.48
N VAL A 9 24.59 -55.44 -66.32
CA VAL A 9 24.06 -55.89 -65.03
C VAL A 9 24.77 -57.17 -64.57
N LYS A 10 25.07 -58.09 -65.49
CA LYS A 10 25.78 -59.34 -65.18
C LYS A 10 27.23 -59.10 -64.78
N ASP A 11 27.93 -58.22 -65.49
CA ASP A 11 29.33 -57.88 -65.24
C ASP A 11 29.50 -57.10 -63.92
N ASN A 12 28.51 -56.28 -63.56
CA ASN A 12 28.52 -55.48 -62.33
C ASN A 12 27.71 -56.10 -61.19
N LYS A 13 27.21 -57.34 -61.34
CA LYS A 13 26.35 -58.01 -60.35
C LYS A 13 26.93 -58.00 -58.93
N LYS A 14 28.25 -58.22 -58.82
CA LYS A 14 28.96 -58.19 -57.53
C LYS A 14 28.93 -56.82 -56.83
N GLN A 15 28.83 -55.73 -57.59
CA GLN A 15 28.74 -54.37 -57.04
C GLN A 15 27.31 -54.05 -56.57
N PHE A 16 26.32 -54.78 -57.07
CA PHE A 16 24.93 -54.69 -56.60
C PHE A 16 24.63 -55.64 -55.44
N GLU A 17 25.37 -56.74 -55.31
CA GLU A 17 25.32 -57.67 -54.17
C GLU A 17 26.14 -57.15 -52.96
N VAL A 18 26.23 -55.84 -52.77
CA VAL A 18 26.77 -55.26 -51.54
C VAL A 18 25.77 -55.55 -50.44
N ASN A 19 26.17 -56.40 -49.49
CA ASN A 19 25.42 -56.62 -48.27
C ASN A 19 25.06 -55.25 -47.69
N GLY A 20 23.76 -55.02 -47.48
CA GLY A 20 23.27 -53.77 -46.91
C GLY A 20 23.96 -53.46 -45.58
N PRO A 21 23.79 -52.23 -45.06
CA PRO A 21 24.35 -51.87 -43.76
C PRO A 21 24.00 -52.94 -42.72
N SER A 22 24.94 -53.27 -41.83
CA SER A 22 24.70 -54.27 -40.78
C SER A 22 23.43 -53.93 -39.99
N ASP A 23 22.71 -54.94 -39.50
CA ASP A 23 21.49 -54.74 -38.69
C ASP A 23 21.72 -53.81 -37.50
N LYS A 24 22.94 -53.82 -36.94
CA LYS A 24 23.36 -52.91 -35.86
C LYS A 24 23.41 -51.43 -36.30
N LEU A 25 23.75 -51.17 -37.56
CA LEU A 25 23.73 -49.83 -38.16
C LEU A 25 22.29 -49.38 -38.37
N TRP A 26 21.41 -50.26 -38.88
CA TRP A 26 19.99 -49.97 -39.02
C TRP A 26 19.30 -49.70 -37.68
N ALA A 27 19.56 -50.53 -36.67
CA ALA A 27 19.05 -50.32 -35.31
C ALA A 27 19.51 -48.99 -34.71
N LYS A 28 20.75 -48.56 -35.00
CA LYS A 28 21.26 -47.26 -34.57
C LYS A 28 20.54 -46.11 -35.28
N ILE A 29 20.30 -46.23 -36.59
CA ILE A 29 19.58 -45.22 -37.37
C ILE A 29 18.12 -45.10 -36.90
N GLU A 30 17.45 -46.23 -36.65
CA GLU A 30 16.08 -46.26 -36.10
C GLU A 30 16.02 -45.60 -34.72
N THR A 31 16.99 -45.91 -33.85
CA THR A 31 17.11 -45.29 -32.53
C THR A 31 17.37 -43.78 -32.59
N GLU A 32 18.13 -43.30 -33.58
CA GLU A 32 18.37 -41.85 -33.77
C GLU A 32 17.21 -41.14 -34.49
N LEU A 33 16.43 -41.84 -35.32
CA LEU A 33 15.25 -41.31 -35.99
C LEU A 33 14.07 -41.10 -35.03
N ASP A 34 13.89 -41.98 -34.04
CA ASP A 34 12.87 -41.80 -32.99
C ASP A 34 13.23 -40.70 -31.99
N LYS A 35 14.46 -40.17 -32.02
CA LYS A 35 14.86 -38.95 -31.31
C LYS A 35 14.50 -37.67 -32.06
N ARG A 36 13.50 -37.71 -32.95
CA ARG A 36 12.86 -36.48 -33.47
C ARG A 36 12.55 -35.56 -32.29
N GLU A 37 13.09 -34.36 -32.39
CA GLU A 37 13.21 -33.39 -31.32
C GLU A 37 11.95 -33.33 -30.45
N LYS A 38 12.08 -33.75 -29.19
CA LYS A 38 11.04 -33.50 -28.19
C LYS A 38 10.71 -32.00 -28.25
N PRO A 39 9.44 -31.59 -28.41
CA PRO A 39 9.11 -30.18 -28.50
C PRO A 39 9.71 -29.50 -27.26
N LYS A 40 10.64 -28.55 -27.48
CA LYS A 40 11.21 -27.76 -26.38
C LYS A 40 10.03 -27.19 -25.62
N LYS A 41 9.89 -27.61 -24.36
CA LYS A 41 8.78 -27.20 -23.50
C LYS A 41 8.77 -25.68 -23.50
N SER A 42 7.80 -25.08 -24.17
CA SER A 42 7.74 -23.63 -24.30
C SER A 42 7.55 -23.07 -22.90
N PHE A 43 8.59 -22.39 -22.40
CA PHE A 43 8.44 -21.62 -21.18
C PHE A 43 7.32 -20.62 -21.43
N LYS A 44 6.28 -20.64 -20.59
CA LYS A 44 5.23 -19.64 -20.60
C LYS A 44 5.69 -18.49 -19.70
N PRO A 45 6.34 -17.44 -20.21
CA PRO A 45 6.93 -16.38 -19.37
C PRO A 45 5.87 -15.67 -18.53
N TYR A 46 4.61 -15.68 -18.96
CA TYR A 46 3.48 -15.13 -18.21
C TYR A 46 3.27 -15.76 -16.81
N GLN A 47 3.63 -17.04 -16.62
CA GLN A 47 3.54 -17.68 -15.30
C GLN A 47 4.63 -17.19 -14.34
N TRP A 48 5.83 -16.87 -14.85
CA TRP A 48 6.90 -16.25 -14.08
C TRP A 48 6.66 -14.76 -13.85
N MET A 49 6.00 -14.09 -14.79
CA MET A 49 5.61 -12.68 -14.68
C MET A 49 4.57 -12.45 -13.57
N SER A 50 3.65 -13.40 -13.35
CA SER A 50 2.67 -13.30 -12.25
C SER A 50 3.34 -13.32 -10.87
N ILE A 51 4.32 -14.22 -10.68
CA ILE A 51 5.08 -14.32 -9.42
C ILE A 51 5.98 -13.09 -9.22
N ALA A 52 6.66 -12.63 -10.27
CA ALA A 52 7.46 -11.41 -10.22
C ALA A 52 6.61 -10.17 -9.93
N ALA A 53 5.41 -10.06 -10.51
CA ALA A 53 4.49 -8.96 -10.23
C ALA A 53 4.04 -8.94 -8.77
N MET A 54 3.75 -10.10 -8.17
CA MET A 54 3.43 -10.18 -6.74
C MET A 54 4.59 -9.72 -5.86
N LEU A 55 5.82 -10.17 -6.15
CA LEU A 55 7.01 -9.72 -5.41
C LEU A 55 7.25 -8.22 -5.56
N VAL A 56 7.11 -7.66 -6.77
CA VAL A 56 7.25 -6.23 -7.02
C VAL A 56 6.18 -5.42 -6.29
N ILE A 57 4.93 -5.88 -6.26
CA ILE A 57 3.86 -5.23 -5.50
C ILE A 57 4.15 -5.30 -4.00
N SER A 58 4.53 -6.46 -3.47
CA SER A 58 4.84 -6.60 -2.04
C SER A 58 6.03 -5.75 -1.61
N VAL A 59 7.11 -5.72 -2.40
CA VAL A 59 8.27 -4.85 -2.14
C VAL A 59 7.90 -3.37 -2.29
N GLY A 60 7.09 -3.02 -3.29
CA GLY A 60 6.59 -1.67 -3.49
C GLY A 60 5.73 -1.18 -2.32
N VAL A 61 4.82 -2.02 -1.82
CA VAL A 61 4.00 -1.74 -0.62
C VAL A 61 4.87 -1.65 0.63
N TYR A 62 5.82 -2.57 0.81
CA TYR A 62 6.74 -2.53 1.94
C TYR A 62 7.60 -1.25 1.93
N PHE A 63 8.17 -0.89 0.78
CA PHE A 63 9.00 0.30 0.64
C PHE A 63 8.18 1.58 0.77
N THR A 64 6.97 1.66 0.21
CA THR A 64 6.09 2.83 0.39
C THR A 64 5.65 2.99 1.85
N TYR A 65 5.38 1.89 2.54
CA TYR A 65 5.04 1.91 3.96
C TYR A 65 6.23 2.39 4.81
N ASN A 66 7.43 1.84 4.62
CA ASN A 66 8.63 2.27 5.33
C ASN A 66 9.00 3.73 5.01
N TYR A 67 8.88 4.16 3.75
CA TYR A 67 9.15 5.55 3.36
C TYR A 67 8.16 6.55 3.98
N ARG A 68 6.88 6.17 4.13
CA ARG A 68 5.90 6.97 4.88
C ARG A 68 6.24 7.03 6.36
N GLN A 69 6.67 5.91 6.95
CA GLN A 69 6.99 5.83 8.36
C GLN A 69 8.27 6.63 8.72
N ALA A 70 9.28 6.64 7.84
CA ALA A 70 10.49 7.43 8.01
C ALA A 70 10.26 8.96 7.98
N ASN A 71 9.14 9.42 7.41
CA ASN A 71 8.77 10.83 7.33
C ASN A 71 7.74 11.25 8.39
N ASN A 72 7.32 10.34 9.28
CA ASN A 72 6.46 10.68 10.42
C ASN A 72 7.32 11.23 11.55
N ILE A 73 7.70 12.49 11.44
CA ILE A 73 8.31 13.26 12.52
C ILE A 73 7.18 13.76 13.42
N ASP A 74 7.26 13.49 14.71
CA ASP A 74 6.27 13.96 15.69
C ASP A 74 6.76 15.21 16.44
N VAL A 75 5.84 15.88 17.14
CA VAL A 75 6.16 17.08 17.92
C VAL A 75 7.23 16.80 18.98
N ALA A 76 7.15 15.64 19.63
CA ALA A 76 8.10 15.21 20.66
C ALA A 76 9.52 14.99 20.12
N ASP A 77 9.66 14.63 18.84
CA ASP A 77 10.96 14.39 18.20
C ASP A 77 11.74 15.69 17.98
N ILE A 78 11.03 16.80 17.74
CA ILE A 78 11.63 18.12 17.56
C ILE A 78 11.83 18.83 18.90
N ASN A 79 10.83 18.76 19.79
CA ASN A 79 10.92 19.36 21.11
C ASN A 79 10.10 18.56 22.14
N PRO A 80 10.75 17.91 23.13
CA PRO A 80 10.08 17.05 24.08
C PRO A 80 9.15 17.81 25.04
N VAL A 81 9.44 19.09 25.34
CA VAL A 81 8.57 19.92 26.20
C VAL A 81 7.25 20.21 25.48
N PHE A 82 7.32 20.56 24.20
CA PHE A 82 6.13 20.75 23.38
C PHE A 82 5.36 19.44 23.16
N GLY A 83 6.06 18.30 23.00
CA GLY A 83 5.41 16.99 22.92
C GLY A 83 4.60 16.65 24.18
N GLN A 84 5.14 16.92 25.36
CA GLN A 84 4.39 16.73 26.62
C GLN A 84 3.16 17.65 26.73
N GLN A 85 3.28 18.90 26.29
CA GLN A 85 2.16 19.85 26.28
C GLN A 85 1.06 19.39 25.34
N GLU A 86 1.43 18.94 24.14
CA GLU A 86 0.49 18.38 23.18
C GLU A 86 -0.26 17.19 23.73
N VAL A 87 0.44 16.17 24.27
CA VAL A 87 -0.21 14.99 24.87
C VAL A 87 -1.19 15.41 25.96
N LYS A 88 -0.79 16.36 26.81
CA LYS A 88 -1.68 16.90 27.85
C LYS A 88 -2.93 17.53 27.25
N PHE A 89 -2.81 18.32 26.18
CA PHE A 89 -3.96 18.92 25.53
C PHE A 89 -4.83 17.88 24.83
N VAL A 90 -4.26 16.91 24.12
CA VAL A 90 -4.98 15.81 23.47
C VAL A 90 -5.83 15.04 24.48
N ASN A 91 -5.26 14.66 25.62
CA ASN A 91 -6.00 13.96 26.68
C ASN A 91 -7.18 14.82 27.22
N GLN A 92 -6.98 16.13 27.37
CA GLN A 92 -8.04 17.03 27.84
C GLN A 92 -9.12 17.29 26.78
N ILE A 93 -8.74 17.29 25.50
CA ILE A 93 -9.65 17.41 24.36
C ILE A 93 -10.54 16.17 24.31
N GLU A 94 -9.97 14.97 24.40
CA GLU A 94 -10.71 13.70 24.37
C GLU A 94 -11.78 13.66 25.47
N GLN A 95 -11.39 13.91 26.72
CA GLN A 95 -12.32 13.98 27.86
C GLN A 95 -13.47 14.99 27.65
N LYS A 96 -13.20 16.09 26.95
CA LYS A 96 -14.20 17.14 26.70
C LYS A 96 -15.06 16.88 25.48
N LYS A 97 -14.53 16.21 24.45
CA LYS A 97 -15.33 15.72 23.32
C LYS A 97 -16.39 14.74 23.83
N ASP A 98 -16.02 13.80 24.71
CA ASP A 98 -16.97 12.88 25.34
C ASP A 98 -18.06 13.61 26.13
N SER A 99 -17.66 14.63 26.90
CA SER A 99 -18.61 15.47 27.64
C SER A 99 -19.52 16.24 26.68
N LEU A 100 -18.98 16.78 25.60
CA LEU A 100 -19.71 17.56 24.62
C LEU A 100 -20.79 16.71 23.96
N ASP A 101 -20.45 15.50 23.52
CA ASP A 101 -21.40 14.59 22.88
C ASP A 101 -22.54 14.19 23.81
N PHE A 102 -22.26 13.99 25.10
CA PHE A 102 -23.29 13.73 26.10
C PHE A 102 -24.25 14.91 26.29
N TYR A 103 -23.72 16.13 26.51
CA TYR A 103 -24.57 17.28 26.83
C TYR A 103 -25.24 17.92 25.61
N ALA A 104 -24.64 17.78 24.43
CA ALA A 104 -25.13 18.39 23.20
C ALA A 104 -26.29 17.61 22.55
N ALA A 105 -26.58 16.38 23.02
CA ALA A 105 -27.77 15.62 22.64
C ALA A 105 -29.09 16.41 22.81
N ALA A 106 -29.12 17.37 23.74
CA ALA A 106 -30.27 18.23 23.98
C ALA A 106 -30.44 19.38 22.96
N ASN A 107 -29.42 19.70 22.15
CA ASN A 107 -29.46 20.79 21.17
C ASN A 107 -28.61 20.45 19.91
N PRO A 108 -29.16 19.72 18.92
CA PRO A 108 -28.40 19.22 17.77
C PRO A 108 -27.85 20.32 16.84
N ASP A 109 -28.56 21.44 16.66
CA ASP A 109 -28.07 22.55 15.82
C ASP A 109 -26.83 23.23 16.42
N LEU A 110 -26.78 23.32 17.76
CA LEU A 110 -25.64 23.87 18.48
C LEU A 110 -24.44 22.91 18.40
N HIS A 111 -24.67 21.60 18.57
CA HIS A 111 -23.66 20.55 18.39
C HIS A 111 -23.01 20.62 17.00
N LYS A 112 -23.80 20.78 15.95
CA LYS A 112 -23.32 20.82 14.57
C LYS A 112 -22.32 21.96 14.34
N ARG A 113 -22.66 23.19 14.77
CA ARG A 113 -21.76 24.35 14.65
C ARG A 113 -20.47 24.14 15.44
N PHE A 114 -20.60 23.60 16.63
CA PHE A 114 -19.47 23.33 17.51
C PHE A 114 -18.50 22.29 16.95
N THR A 115 -19.03 21.27 16.30
CA THR A 115 -18.23 20.23 15.64
C THR A 115 -17.50 20.77 14.41
N GLU A 116 -18.09 21.74 13.69
CA GLU A 116 -17.48 22.37 12.52
C GLU A 116 -16.23 23.18 12.87
N ASP A 117 -16.29 23.98 13.95
CA ASP A 117 -15.12 24.74 14.43
C ASP A 117 -13.95 23.81 14.81
N LEU A 118 -14.26 22.70 15.50
CA LEU A 118 -13.24 21.72 15.89
C LEU A 118 -12.66 20.99 14.68
N LYS A 119 -13.49 20.69 13.68
CA LYS A 119 -13.04 20.09 12.43
C LYS A 119 -12.04 21.00 11.71
N ASN A 120 -12.32 22.30 11.61
CA ASN A 120 -11.41 23.25 10.97
C ASN A 120 -10.05 23.31 11.68
N LEU A 121 -10.06 23.30 13.02
CA LEU A 121 -8.83 23.26 13.81
C LEU A 121 -8.07 21.92 13.64
N ASP A 122 -8.77 20.79 13.58
CA ASP A 122 -8.17 19.48 13.33
C ASP A 122 -7.54 19.41 11.92
N GLU A 123 -8.20 19.96 10.90
CA GLU A 123 -7.65 20.04 9.53
C GLU A 123 -6.40 20.92 9.46
N GLU A 124 -6.38 22.05 10.17
CA GLU A 124 -5.19 22.90 10.28
C GLU A 124 -4.02 22.18 10.97
N TYR A 125 -4.30 21.41 12.02
CA TYR A 125 -3.29 20.58 12.68
C TYR A 125 -2.67 19.55 11.72
N GLU A 126 -3.50 18.82 10.99
CA GLU A 126 -3.02 17.81 10.02
C GLU A 126 -2.21 18.46 8.89
N ARG A 127 -2.59 19.67 8.46
CA ARG A 127 -1.78 20.44 7.51
C ARG A 127 -0.42 20.81 8.08
N LEU A 128 -0.35 21.28 9.32
CA LEU A 128 0.92 21.60 9.99
C LEU A 128 1.79 20.35 10.14
N LYS A 129 1.20 19.22 10.52
CA LYS A 129 1.88 17.93 10.62
C LYS A 129 2.46 17.48 9.28
N ALA A 130 1.71 17.59 8.19
CA ALA A 130 2.18 17.26 6.85
C ALA A 130 3.32 18.17 6.37
N GLN A 131 3.34 19.43 6.82
CA GLN A 131 4.40 20.39 6.49
C GLN A 131 5.64 20.26 7.39
N LEU A 132 5.52 19.65 8.58
CA LEU A 132 6.60 19.58 9.57
C LEU A 132 7.91 18.99 9.01
N PRO A 133 7.92 17.88 8.25
CA PRO A 133 9.16 17.33 7.69
C PRO A 133 9.83 18.25 6.66
N GLN A 134 9.06 19.09 5.98
CA GLN A 134 9.53 20.00 4.94
C GLN A 134 9.74 21.44 5.43
N SER A 135 9.40 21.72 6.69
CA SER A 135 9.46 23.06 7.25
C SER A 135 10.91 23.49 7.48
N PRO A 136 11.35 24.64 6.93
CA PRO A 136 12.66 25.20 7.23
C PRO A 136 12.84 25.55 8.72
N ASN A 137 11.73 25.81 9.42
CA ASN A 137 11.71 26.10 10.86
C ASN A 137 10.73 25.16 11.58
N GLN A 138 11.21 23.94 11.83
CA GLN A 138 10.42 22.88 12.46
C GLN A 138 9.93 23.26 13.87
N LEU A 139 10.74 23.99 14.64
CA LEU A 139 10.35 24.44 15.98
C LEU A 139 9.16 25.41 15.95
N PHE A 140 9.13 26.32 14.98
CA PHE A 140 7.99 27.22 14.78
C PHE A 140 6.73 26.43 14.39
N THR A 141 6.86 25.46 13.49
CA THR A 141 5.75 24.58 13.09
C THR A 141 5.22 23.80 14.29
N VAL A 142 6.10 23.20 15.10
CA VAL A 142 5.73 22.54 16.36
C VAL A 142 5.00 23.46 17.31
N LYS A 143 5.49 24.68 17.51
CA LYS A 143 4.82 25.67 18.36
C LYS A 143 3.41 25.97 17.85
N ALA A 144 3.21 26.07 16.53
CA ALA A 144 1.91 26.26 15.93
C ALA A 144 0.99 25.03 16.12
N MET A 145 1.53 23.81 16.01
CA MET A 145 0.78 22.56 16.26
C MET A 145 0.27 22.49 17.70
N VAL A 146 1.14 22.74 18.68
CA VAL A 146 0.75 22.80 20.10
C VAL A 146 -0.27 23.91 20.33
N LYS A 147 -0.09 25.07 19.70
CA LYS A 147 -1.05 26.18 19.80
C LYS A 147 -2.41 25.80 19.23
N ASN A 148 -2.46 25.05 18.13
CA ASN A 148 -3.70 24.55 17.57
C ASN A 148 -4.44 23.64 18.57
N ARG A 149 -3.74 22.68 19.20
CA ARG A 149 -4.33 21.84 20.27
C ARG A 149 -4.82 22.67 21.46
N GLU A 150 -4.08 23.70 21.86
CA GLU A 150 -4.55 24.63 22.88
C GLU A 150 -5.87 25.32 22.47
N MET A 151 -5.98 25.77 21.21
CA MET A 151 -7.19 26.41 20.68
C MET A 151 -8.38 25.44 20.65
N GLN A 152 -8.17 24.19 20.19
CA GLN A 152 -9.21 23.15 20.21
C GLN A 152 -9.77 22.95 21.63
N LEU A 153 -8.87 22.88 22.61
CA LEU A 153 -9.25 22.74 24.01
C LEU A 153 -10.03 23.97 24.53
N GLN A 154 -9.63 25.18 24.15
CA GLN A 154 -10.32 26.42 24.54
C GLN A 154 -11.73 26.47 23.95
N VAL A 155 -11.87 26.15 22.66
CA VAL A 155 -13.16 26.06 21.98
C VAL A 155 -14.07 25.06 22.69
N LEU A 156 -13.60 23.83 22.97
CA LEU A 156 -14.37 22.84 23.71
C LEU A 156 -14.84 23.33 25.10
N LYS A 157 -13.96 24.01 25.85
CA LYS A 157 -14.31 24.59 27.16
C LYS A 157 -15.43 25.63 27.03
N GLN A 158 -15.33 26.51 26.05
CA GLN A 158 -16.34 27.53 25.79
C GLN A 158 -17.68 26.91 25.39
N GLN A 159 -17.66 25.90 24.52
CA GLN A 159 -18.85 25.18 24.08
C GLN A 159 -19.58 24.51 25.24
N LEU A 160 -18.84 23.80 26.10
CA LEU A 160 -19.40 23.18 27.31
C LEU A 160 -19.97 24.21 28.28
N MET A 161 -19.32 25.37 28.43
CA MET A 161 -19.84 26.46 29.25
C MET A 161 -21.19 26.97 28.73
N ILE A 162 -21.30 27.21 27.42
CA ILE A 162 -22.55 27.65 26.78
C ILE A 162 -23.65 26.60 26.98
N ILE A 163 -23.35 25.32 26.76
CA ILE A 163 -24.34 24.25 26.95
C ILE A 163 -24.83 24.20 28.39
N ASN A 164 -23.92 24.32 29.37
CA ASN A 164 -24.30 24.33 30.78
C ASN A 164 -25.22 25.53 31.11
N GLN A 165 -24.89 26.73 30.61
CA GLN A 165 -25.72 27.92 30.80
C GLN A 165 -27.11 27.74 30.18
N VAL A 166 -27.19 27.31 28.92
CA VAL A 166 -28.47 27.07 28.23
C VAL A 166 -29.33 26.05 28.99
N ASN A 167 -28.70 24.98 29.50
CA ASN A 167 -29.41 23.97 30.28
C ASN A 167 -29.90 24.48 31.63
N GLN A 168 -29.17 25.39 32.28
CA GLN A 168 -29.61 26.03 33.53
C GLN A 168 -30.81 26.94 33.29
N TYR A 169 -30.76 27.81 32.28
CA TYR A 169 -31.89 28.68 31.92
C TYR A 169 -33.17 27.90 31.61
N LYS A 170 -33.08 26.81 30.82
CA LYS A 170 -34.25 25.97 30.52
C LYS A 170 -34.87 25.32 31.77
N LYS A 171 -34.06 24.94 32.76
CA LYS A 171 -34.55 24.36 34.02
C LYS A 171 -35.32 25.38 34.85
N GLU A 172 -34.78 26.60 34.99
CA GLU A 172 -35.43 27.69 35.73
C GLU A 172 -36.77 28.08 35.09
N GLU A 173 -36.81 28.21 33.77
CA GLU A 173 -38.04 28.54 33.02
C GLU A 173 -39.11 27.45 33.12
N SER A 174 -38.72 26.17 33.18
CA SER A 174 -39.65 25.04 33.37
C SER A 174 -40.19 24.86 34.79
N SER A 175 -39.64 25.60 35.76
CA SER A 175 -40.02 25.54 37.17
C SER A 175 -40.93 26.68 37.63
N ILE A 176 -41.30 27.57 36.71
CA ILE A 176 -42.27 28.67 36.86
C ILE A 176 -43.57 28.28 36.17
#